data_AF-A0A9D5KHL9-F1
#
_entry.id   AF-A0A9D5KHL9-F1
#
_cell.length_a   1.000
_cell.length_b   1.000
_cell.length_c   1.000
_cell.angle_alpha   90.00
_cell.angle_beta   90.00
_cell.angle_gamma   90.00
#
_symmetry.space_group_name_H-M   'P 1'
#
loop_
_entity.id
_entity.type
_entity.pdbx_description
1 polymer ?
#
loop_
_entity_poly.entity_id
_entity_poly.type
_entity_poly.pdbx_seq_one_letter_code
_entity_poly.pdbx_strand_id
1 'polypeptide(L)'
;MANKIKKIGGGEQEMDLKPFMNLMVVLIPLLLISAEFARIAIIDINLPEGRGSQTKTAVKKPPKEEMDNKLLLTAIVTDSVVTLGAKGGFLPSLFYQEFHRYVARDDQAEFTVKYDPKEKTPPKHPVSGREMTIHERQDILLYACDETFSEIKKCLYTPFGEMVTDADGIVVTAVNVGDTVYALTNPRRLIVVENPAEFELKPLSIYDELKNRLMKVKERFKDADDAEDIIIAAENEVIYDKIVQIMDAARMADFPNISIAKLRS
;
A
#
# COMPACT_ATOMS: atom_id res chain seq x y z
N MET A 1 -82.26 25.77 46.87
CA MET A 1 -81.30 24.67 46.68
C MET A 1 -80.07 25.25 46.00
N ALA A 2 -78.91 25.23 46.66
CA ALA A 2 -77.65 25.77 46.13
C ALA A 2 -76.65 24.61 46.01
N ASN A 3 -76.19 24.33 44.79
CA ASN A 3 -75.31 23.20 44.49
C ASN A 3 -73.84 23.66 44.61
N LYS A 4 -73.06 23.00 45.47
CA LYS A 4 -71.66 23.30 45.75
C LYS A 4 -70.76 22.87 44.58
N ILE A 5 -69.94 23.81 44.10
CA ILE A 5 -68.84 23.57 43.15
C ILE A 5 -67.72 22.80 43.86
N LYS A 6 -67.34 21.63 43.33
CA LYS A 6 -66.23 20.81 43.84
C LYS A 6 -64.96 21.14 43.06
N LYS A 7 -63.96 21.74 43.72
CA LYS A 7 -62.61 22.01 43.20
C LYS A 7 -61.91 20.71 42.81
N ILE A 8 -61.29 20.70 41.63
CA ILE A 8 -60.32 19.67 41.18
C ILE A 8 -58.94 20.08 41.71
N GLY A 9 -58.35 19.26 42.57
CA GLY A 9 -56.98 19.43 43.06
C GLY A 9 -55.99 18.83 42.07
N GLY A 10 -54.99 19.62 41.67
CA GLY A 10 -53.87 19.16 40.85
C GLY A 10 -52.96 18.23 41.64
N GLY A 11 -52.70 17.04 41.09
CA GLY A 11 -51.60 16.18 41.49
C GLY A 11 -50.46 16.39 40.50
N GLU A 12 -49.30 16.79 40.99
CA GLU A 12 -48.06 16.86 40.22
C GLU A 12 -47.76 15.47 39.64
N GLN A 13 -47.80 15.35 38.32
CA GLN A 13 -47.27 14.17 37.63
C GLN A 13 -45.74 14.23 37.70
N GLU A 14 -45.14 13.59 38.70
CA GLU A 14 -43.71 13.25 38.65
C GLU A 14 -43.48 12.34 37.45
N MET A 15 -42.88 12.90 36.39
CA MET A 15 -42.54 12.17 35.17
C MET A 15 -41.49 11.10 35.52
N ASP A 16 -41.79 9.82 35.28
CA ASP A 16 -40.85 8.73 35.54
C ASP A 16 -39.64 8.87 34.61
N LEU A 17 -38.50 9.31 35.16
CA LEU A 17 -37.26 9.55 34.42
C LEU A 17 -36.42 8.28 34.23
N LYS A 18 -36.83 7.12 34.77
CA LYS A 18 -36.11 5.85 34.60
C LYS A 18 -35.85 5.48 33.13
N PRO A 19 -36.80 5.66 32.19
CA PRO A 19 -36.54 5.39 30.78
C PRO A 19 -35.47 6.33 30.19
N PHE A 20 -35.45 7.60 30.62
CA PHE A 20 -34.48 8.59 30.17
C PHE A 20 -33.07 8.29 30.71
N MET A 21 -32.98 7.88 31.97
CA MET A 21 -31.74 7.45 32.60
C MET A 21 -31.16 6.21 31.89
N ASN A 22 -32.00 5.23 31.56
CA ASN A 22 -31.58 4.05 30.82
C ASN A 22 -31.11 4.40 29.39
N LEU A 23 -31.77 5.34 28.72
CA LEU A 23 -31.34 5.82 27.40
C LEU A 23 -29.92 6.40 27.45
N MET A 24 -29.63 7.25 28.45
CA MET A 24 -28.30 7.85 28.61
C MET A 24 -27.21 6.81 28.87
N VAL A 25 -27.51 5.77 29.66
CA VAL A 25 -26.56 4.68 29.96
C VAL A 25 -26.26 3.82 28.73
N VAL A 26 -27.22 3.60 27.83
CA VAL A 26 -26.99 2.85 26.58
C VAL A 26 -26.15 3.64 25.57
N LEU A 27 -26.21 4.98 25.60
CA LEU A 27 -25.43 5.83 24.70
C LEU A 27 -23.92 5.81 25.01
N ILE A 28 -23.51 5.62 26.26
CA ILE A 28 -22.10 5.60 26.67
C ILE A 28 -21.31 4.48 25.95
N PRO A 29 -21.69 3.19 26.03
CA PRO A 29 -20.99 2.13 25.31
C PRO A 29 -21.12 2.28 23.78
N LEU A 30 -22.25 2.80 23.27
CA LEU A 30 -22.42 3.09 21.84
C LEU A 30 -21.40 4.12 21.33
N LEU A 31 -21.15 5.18 22.11
CA LEU A 31 -20.18 6.22 21.79
C LEU A 31 -18.73 5.75 21.98
N LEU A 32 -18.47 4.91 22.98
CA LEU A 32 -17.13 4.35 23.20
C LEU A 32 -16.72 3.40 22.06
N ILE A 33 -17.67 2.60 21.54
CA ILE A 33 -17.43 1.74 20.37
C ILE A 33 -17.18 2.60 19.12
N SER A 34 -17.91 3.69 18.91
CA SER A 34 -17.68 4.56 17.74
C SER A 34 -16.35 5.34 17.82
N ALA A 35 -15.87 5.67 19.02
CA ALA A 35 -14.57 6.29 19.23
C ALA A 35 -13.40 5.35 18.87
N GLU A 36 -13.55 4.03 19.08
CA GLU A 36 -12.54 3.04 18.69
C GLU A 36 -12.38 2.90 17.17
N PHE A 37 -13.50 3.02 16.43
CA PHE A 37 -13.50 3.05 14.96
C PHE A 37 -13.03 4.39 14.35
N ALA A 38 -12.90 5.45 15.14
CA ALA A 38 -12.41 6.76 14.69
C ALA A 38 -10.87 6.83 14.53
N ARG A 39 -10.16 5.69 14.53
CA ARG A 39 -8.74 5.62 14.14
C ARG A 39 -8.52 5.33 12.66
N ILE A 40 -9.42 5.76 11.77
CA ILE A 40 -9.01 6.07 10.41
C ILE A 40 -8.38 7.45 10.46
N ALA A 41 -7.09 7.50 10.79
CA ALA A 41 -6.29 8.70 10.59
C ALA A 41 -6.21 8.92 9.08
N ILE A 42 -7.04 9.83 8.56
CA ILE A 42 -6.77 10.46 7.28
C ILE A 42 -5.54 11.33 7.55
N ILE A 43 -4.36 10.76 7.37
CA ILE A 43 -3.15 11.56 7.20
C ILE A 43 -3.32 12.19 5.83
N ASP A 44 -3.82 13.44 5.81
CA ASP A 44 -3.61 14.30 4.66
C ASP A 44 -2.09 14.41 4.53
N ILE A 45 -1.54 13.65 3.58
CA ILE A 45 -0.17 13.82 3.14
C ILE A 45 -0.14 15.18 2.48
N ASN A 46 0.11 16.21 3.28
CA ASN A 46 0.78 17.37 2.76
C ASN A 46 2.17 16.88 2.39
N LEU A 47 2.34 16.60 1.09
CA LEU A 47 3.63 16.78 0.43
C LEU A 47 4.25 18.08 0.98
N PRO A 48 5.57 18.18 1.17
CA PRO A 48 6.18 19.40 1.68
C PRO A 48 5.90 20.57 0.73
N GLU A 49 4.76 21.22 0.93
CA GLU A 49 4.34 22.40 0.21
C GLU A 49 4.96 23.59 0.92
N GLY A 50 6.01 24.11 0.30
CA GLY A 50 6.33 25.51 0.47
C GLY A 50 5.09 26.34 0.15
N ARG A 51 4.58 27.04 1.16
CA ARG A 51 3.55 28.10 1.11
C ARG A 51 2.09 27.66 0.81
N GLY A 52 1.38 27.37 1.90
CA GLY A 52 0.34 28.28 2.39
C GLY A 52 -1.11 27.97 2.01
N SER A 53 -1.89 27.53 2.99
CA SER A 53 -3.15 28.21 3.37
C SER A 53 -3.60 27.74 4.76
N GLN A 54 -4.19 28.66 5.51
CA GLN A 54 -4.52 28.54 6.92
C GLN A 54 -5.89 27.89 7.13
N THR A 55 -5.96 26.87 7.99
CA THR A 55 -7.06 26.71 8.94
C THR A 55 -6.49 26.31 10.30
N LYS A 56 -6.75 27.16 11.30
CA LYS A 56 -6.32 26.98 12.68
C LYS A 56 -7.19 25.89 13.33
N THR A 57 -6.57 24.86 13.87
CA THR A 57 -6.98 24.28 15.16
C THR A 57 -5.71 23.99 15.94
N ALA A 58 -5.62 24.59 17.12
CA ALA A 58 -4.45 24.54 17.97
C ALA A 58 -4.31 23.14 18.60
N VAL A 59 -3.36 22.36 18.09
CA VAL A 59 -2.73 21.28 18.85
C VAL A 59 -1.44 21.85 19.43
N LYS A 60 -1.27 21.70 20.75
CA LYS A 60 -0.01 22.01 21.46
C LYS A 60 1.16 21.49 20.64
N LYS A 61 2.12 22.36 20.30
CA LYS A 61 3.42 21.99 19.74
C LYS A 61 3.96 20.78 20.52
N PRO A 62 4.17 19.60 19.90
CA PRO A 62 5.16 18.68 20.44
C PRO A 62 6.54 19.37 20.37
N PRO A 63 7.50 18.96 21.22
CA PRO A 63 8.85 19.54 21.20
C PRO A 63 9.41 19.43 19.78
N LYS A 64 9.99 20.53 19.25
CA LYS A 64 10.60 20.56 17.90
C LYS A 64 11.69 19.50 17.70
N GLU A 65 12.22 18.96 18.78
CA GLU A 65 13.28 17.96 18.80
C GLU A 65 12.78 16.55 18.41
N GLU A 66 11.48 16.22 18.59
CA GLU A 66 10.89 14.92 18.22
C GLU A 66 10.54 14.79 16.71
N MET A 67 10.60 15.88 15.95
CA MET A 67 10.29 15.87 14.51
C MET A 67 11.54 15.83 13.62
N ASP A 68 12.74 16.00 14.20
CA ASP A 68 13.97 16.03 13.40
C ASP A 68 14.51 14.64 13.06
N ASN A 69 14.25 13.64 13.89
CA ASN A 69 14.68 12.26 13.65
C ASN A 69 13.64 11.38 12.93
N LYS A 70 12.54 11.96 12.43
CA LYS A 70 11.51 11.24 11.66
C LYS A 70 11.79 11.25 10.16
N LEU A 71 11.74 10.09 9.54
CA LEU A 71 11.91 9.84 8.11
C LEU A 71 10.66 10.18 7.31
N LEU A 72 9.47 9.87 7.85
CA LEU A 72 8.16 9.99 7.18
C LEU A 72 8.16 9.31 5.80
N LEU A 73 8.52 8.03 5.77
CA LEU A 73 8.60 7.27 4.53
C LEU A 73 7.21 7.09 3.90
N THR A 74 7.07 7.49 2.64
CA THR A 74 5.84 7.40 1.87
C THR A 74 6.09 6.72 0.53
N ALA A 75 5.40 5.63 0.24
CA ALA A 75 5.29 5.04 -1.09
C ALA A 75 4.09 5.65 -1.83
N ILE A 76 4.36 6.44 -2.85
CA ILE A 76 3.38 7.04 -3.75
C ILE A 76 3.15 6.07 -4.91
N VAL A 77 1.90 5.70 -5.15
CA VAL A 77 1.49 4.71 -6.14
C VAL A 77 0.48 5.33 -7.10
N THR A 78 0.85 5.35 -8.38
CA THR A 78 -0.03 5.74 -9.49
C THR A 78 -0.23 4.56 -10.43
N ASP A 79 -0.99 4.74 -11.52
CA ASP A 79 -1.24 3.69 -12.51
C ASP A 79 -0.02 3.20 -13.29
N SER A 80 1.09 3.95 -13.28
CA SER A 80 2.29 3.57 -14.04
C SER A 80 3.61 3.87 -13.33
N VAL A 81 3.56 4.46 -12.13
CA VAL A 81 4.75 4.85 -11.38
C VAL A 81 4.59 4.52 -9.90
N VAL A 82 5.68 4.04 -9.29
CA VAL A 82 5.83 3.97 -7.83
C VAL A 82 7.02 4.82 -7.41
N THR A 83 6.83 5.71 -6.45
CA THR A 83 7.90 6.61 -5.96
C THR A 83 7.99 6.54 -4.44
N LEU A 84 9.20 6.41 -3.92
CA LEU A 84 9.45 6.49 -2.48
C LEU A 84 9.88 7.92 -2.12
N GLY A 85 9.13 8.57 -1.24
CA GLY A 85 9.42 9.88 -0.68
C GLY A 85 9.69 9.81 0.82
N ALA A 86 10.50 10.73 1.31
CA ALA A 86 10.76 10.94 2.73
C ALA A 86 10.97 12.44 2.99
N LYS A 87 11.13 12.85 4.26
CA LYS A 87 11.40 14.26 4.64
C LYS A 87 12.58 14.87 3.88
N GLY A 88 13.59 14.07 3.55
CA GLY A 88 14.80 14.50 2.83
C GLY A 88 14.69 14.59 1.30
N GLY A 89 13.56 14.20 0.71
CA GLY A 89 13.34 14.19 -0.73
C GLY A 89 12.77 12.88 -1.26
N PHE A 90 12.82 12.71 -2.58
CA PHE A 90 12.29 11.54 -3.28
C PHE A 90 13.41 10.70 -3.88
N LEU A 91 13.26 9.38 -3.80
CA LEU A 91 14.06 8.45 -4.59
C LEU A 91 13.60 8.50 -6.07
N PRO A 92 14.47 8.10 -7.01
CA PRO A 92 14.10 8.00 -8.43
C PRO A 92 12.84 7.15 -8.61
N SER A 93 11.93 7.59 -9.47
CA SER A 93 10.67 6.87 -9.71
C SER A 93 10.89 5.49 -10.34
N LEU A 94 10.05 4.53 -9.96
CA LEU A 94 9.94 3.22 -10.59
C LEU A 94 8.81 3.24 -11.61
N PHE A 95 9.18 3.27 -12.89
CA PHE A 95 8.24 3.19 -14.00
C PHE A 95 7.88 1.74 -14.29
N TYR A 96 6.62 1.48 -14.57
CA TYR A 96 6.16 0.11 -14.83
C TYR A 96 5.10 0.00 -15.91
N GLN A 97 5.05 -1.18 -16.50
CA GLN A 97 3.94 -1.63 -17.35
C GLN A 97 3.18 -2.74 -16.63
N GLU A 98 1.86 -2.68 -16.69
CA GLU A 98 0.97 -3.65 -16.07
C GLU A 98 0.61 -4.77 -17.05
N PHE A 99 0.62 -5.99 -16.55
CA PHE A 99 0.25 -7.20 -17.27
C PHE A 99 -0.71 -8.03 -16.44
N HIS A 100 -1.76 -8.54 -17.07
CA HIS A 100 -2.75 -9.39 -16.40
C HIS A 100 -2.59 -10.81 -16.91
N ARG A 101 -2.38 -11.75 -15.98
CA ARG A 101 -2.37 -13.18 -16.29
C ARG A 101 -3.78 -13.72 -16.15
N TYR A 102 -4.25 -14.39 -17.19
CA TYR A 102 -5.54 -15.04 -17.24
C TYR A 102 -5.36 -16.56 -17.30
N VAL A 103 -6.26 -17.26 -16.63
CA VAL A 103 -6.42 -18.72 -16.76
C VAL A 103 -7.86 -18.99 -17.14
N ALA A 104 -8.03 -19.51 -18.36
CA ALA A 104 -9.34 -19.74 -18.93
C ALA A 104 -10.04 -20.93 -18.27
N ARG A 105 -11.32 -20.75 -17.87
CA ARG A 105 -12.06 -21.81 -17.16
C ARG A 105 -12.37 -23.04 -18.01
N ASP A 106 -12.48 -22.85 -19.32
CA ASP A 106 -12.87 -23.85 -20.30
C ASP A 106 -11.74 -24.83 -20.61
N ASP A 107 -10.57 -24.34 -21.00
CA ASP A 107 -9.45 -25.18 -21.46
C ASP A 107 -8.20 -25.07 -20.57
N GLN A 108 -8.26 -24.31 -19.48
CA GLN A 108 -7.12 -24.00 -18.61
C GLN A 108 -5.96 -23.33 -19.36
N ALA A 109 -6.20 -22.71 -20.52
CA ALA A 109 -5.17 -21.97 -21.21
C ALA A 109 -4.74 -20.76 -20.37
N GLU A 110 -3.42 -20.66 -20.19
CA GLU A 110 -2.80 -19.55 -19.49
C GLU A 110 -2.18 -18.59 -20.49
N PHE A 111 -2.44 -17.30 -20.30
CA PHE A 111 -1.80 -16.27 -21.11
C PHE A 111 -1.75 -14.94 -20.36
N THR A 112 -0.77 -14.13 -20.73
CA THR A 112 -0.53 -12.83 -20.11
C THR A 112 -0.71 -11.74 -21.16
N VAL A 113 -1.52 -10.74 -20.84
CA VAL A 113 -1.82 -9.62 -21.74
C VAL A 113 -1.37 -8.32 -21.08
N LYS A 114 -0.77 -7.43 -21.86
CA LYS A 114 -0.47 -6.07 -21.41
C LYS A 114 -1.78 -5.32 -21.15
N TYR A 115 -1.89 -4.72 -19.98
CA TYR A 115 -3.03 -3.88 -19.62
C TYR A 115 -2.75 -2.43 -20.02
N ASP A 116 -3.73 -1.80 -20.68
CA ASP A 116 -3.74 -0.36 -20.96
C ASP A 116 -4.99 0.26 -20.31
N PRO A 117 -4.84 1.21 -19.37
CA PRO A 117 -5.97 1.90 -18.74
C PRO A 117 -6.91 2.59 -19.75
N LYS A 118 -6.40 2.98 -20.93
CA LYS A 118 -7.18 3.65 -21.98
C LYS A 118 -7.98 2.67 -22.82
N GLU A 119 -7.53 1.42 -22.92
CA GLU A 119 -8.19 0.39 -23.72
C GLU A 119 -9.03 -0.51 -22.81
N LYS A 120 -10.33 -0.22 -22.73
CA LYS A 120 -11.28 -0.96 -21.88
C LYS A 120 -11.84 -2.22 -22.54
N THR A 121 -11.21 -2.72 -23.62
CA THR A 121 -11.66 -3.93 -24.29
C THR A 121 -11.26 -5.14 -23.45
N PRO A 122 -12.18 -6.09 -23.19
CA PRO A 122 -11.83 -7.30 -22.47
C PRO A 122 -10.84 -8.12 -23.31
N PRO A 123 -9.79 -8.69 -22.69
CA PRO A 123 -8.83 -9.51 -23.41
C PRO A 123 -9.52 -10.74 -23.99
N LYS A 124 -9.05 -11.19 -25.15
CA LYS A 124 -9.61 -12.37 -25.83
C LYS A 124 -8.74 -13.58 -25.62
N HIS A 125 -9.40 -14.72 -25.47
CA HIS A 125 -8.77 -16.02 -25.39
C HIS A 125 -7.94 -16.29 -26.67
N PRO A 126 -6.69 -16.79 -26.55
CA PRO A 126 -5.80 -16.96 -27.71
C PRO A 126 -6.32 -17.95 -28.75
N VAL A 127 -7.00 -19.02 -28.32
CA VAL A 127 -7.54 -20.06 -29.21
C VAL A 127 -9.00 -19.82 -29.59
N SER A 128 -9.91 -19.74 -28.62
CA SER A 128 -11.35 -19.60 -28.87
C SER A 128 -11.79 -18.19 -29.27
N GLY A 129 -10.97 -17.16 -29.05
CA GLY A 129 -11.33 -15.77 -29.33
C GLY A 129 -12.44 -15.20 -28.43
N ARG A 130 -12.91 -15.97 -27.43
CA ARG A 130 -13.92 -15.50 -26.48
C ARG A 130 -13.35 -14.41 -25.58
N GLU A 131 -14.21 -13.52 -25.11
CA GLU A 131 -13.83 -12.51 -24.13
C GLU A 131 -13.59 -13.14 -22.77
N MET A 132 -12.49 -12.75 -22.14
CA MET A 132 -12.13 -13.16 -20.79
C MET A 132 -12.88 -12.30 -19.78
N THR A 133 -13.22 -12.92 -18.66
CA THR A 133 -13.85 -12.22 -17.54
C THR A 133 -12.84 -11.82 -16.48
N ILE A 134 -13.18 -10.84 -15.65
CA ILE A 134 -12.34 -10.41 -14.51
C ILE A 134 -12.11 -11.57 -13.52
N HIS A 135 -13.06 -12.51 -13.42
CA HIS A 135 -12.96 -13.67 -12.54
C HIS A 135 -12.01 -14.77 -13.05
N GLU A 136 -11.47 -14.60 -14.26
CA GLU A 136 -10.45 -15.46 -14.86
C GLU A 136 -9.07 -14.81 -14.83
N ARG A 137 -8.98 -13.54 -14.37
CA ARG A 137 -7.71 -12.89 -14.07
C ARG A 137 -7.18 -13.45 -12.75
N GLN A 138 -6.05 -14.13 -12.84
CA GLN A 138 -5.41 -14.75 -11.69
C GLN A 138 -4.43 -13.79 -11.03
N ASP A 139 -3.54 -13.18 -11.82
CA ASP A 139 -2.45 -12.34 -11.31
C ASP A 139 -2.42 -10.96 -12.01
N ILE A 140 -2.05 -9.94 -11.25
CA ILE A 140 -1.63 -8.63 -11.75
C ILE A 140 -0.11 -8.51 -11.57
N LEU A 141 0.60 -8.39 -12.69
CA LEU A 141 2.05 -8.38 -12.77
C LEU A 141 2.51 -6.98 -13.17
N LEU A 142 3.38 -6.38 -12.36
CA LEU A 142 3.96 -5.06 -12.63
C LEU A 142 5.43 -5.21 -12.99
N TYR A 143 5.76 -4.99 -14.26
CA TYR A 143 7.13 -5.10 -14.76
C TYR A 143 7.79 -3.75 -14.92
N ALA A 144 8.99 -3.61 -14.37
CA ALA A 144 9.75 -2.38 -14.42
C ALA A 144 10.20 -2.06 -15.84
N CYS A 145 10.10 -0.80 -16.23
CA CYS A 145 10.51 -0.30 -17.53
C CYS A 145 11.42 0.94 -17.43
N ASP A 146 11.88 1.39 -18.58
CA ASP A 146 12.47 2.71 -18.77
C ASP A 146 11.43 3.84 -18.62
N GLU A 147 11.90 5.08 -18.54
CA GLU A 147 11.04 6.28 -18.41
C GLU A 147 10.17 6.52 -19.65
N THR A 148 10.58 5.97 -20.79
CA THR A 148 9.85 6.03 -22.06
C THR A 148 8.79 4.93 -22.19
N PHE A 149 8.67 4.03 -21.20
CA PHE A 149 7.75 2.89 -21.21
C PHE A 149 7.89 2.01 -22.47
N SER A 150 9.09 1.90 -23.02
CA SER A 150 9.39 1.13 -24.23
C SER A 150 10.04 -0.21 -23.92
N GLU A 151 10.97 -0.24 -22.97
CA GLU A 151 11.79 -1.42 -22.69
C GLU A 151 11.55 -1.93 -21.28
N ILE A 152 11.20 -3.22 -21.18
CA ILE A 152 11.05 -3.91 -19.89
C ILE A 152 12.43 -4.32 -19.40
N LYS A 153 12.79 -3.87 -18.20
CA LYS A 153 14.01 -4.26 -17.52
C LYS A 153 13.92 -5.73 -17.09
N LYS A 154 15.05 -6.43 -17.15
CA LYS A 154 15.16 -7.83 -16.75
C LYS A 154 16.12 -7.98 -15.58
N CYS A 155 15.94 -9.05 -14.82
CA CYS A 155 16.80 -9.43 -13.71
C CYS A 155 16.87 -10.96 -13.63
N LEU A 156 17.96 -11.48 -13.08
CA LEU A 156 18.05 -12.89 -12.74
C LEU A 156 17.24 -13.18 -11.48
N TYR A 157 16.60 -14.33 -11.49
CA TYR A 157 15.87 -14.89 -10.37
C TYR A 157 16.45 -16.24 -10.00
N THR A 158 16.47 -16.53 -8.71
CA THR A 158 16.80 -17.88 -8.21
C THR A 158 15.70 -18.88 -8.61
N PRO A 159 15.96 -20.20 -8.53
CA PRO A 159 14.94 -21.23 -8.70
C PRO A 159 13.73 -21.07 -7.76
N PHE A 160 13.92 -20.38 -6.63
CA PHE A 160 12.88 -20.10 -5.64
C PHE A 160 12.10 -18.81 -5.92
N GLY A 161 12.39 -18.12 -7.02
CA GLY A 161 11.72 -16.87 -7.38
C GLY A 161 12.23 -15.65 -6.61
N GLU A 162 13.43 -15.68 -6.04
CA GLU A 162 14.03 -14.52 -5.38
C GLU A 162 14.85 -13.71 -6.39
N MET A 163 14.62 -12.40 -6.44
CA MET A 163 15.42 -11.51 -7.29
C MET A 163 16.89 -11.55 -6.88
N VAL A 164 17.80 -11.56 -7.86
CA VAL A 164 19.25 -11.58 -7.62
C VAL A 164 19.84 -10.19 -7.76
N THR A 165 20.68 -9.83 -6.79
CA THR A 165 21.42 -8.56 -6.79
C THR A 165 22.90 -8.78 -6.53
N ASP A 166 23.71 -7.75 -6.78
CA ASP A 166 25.07 -7.66 -6.27
C ASP A 166 25.07 -7.23 -4.78
N ALA A 167 26.28 -6.98 -4.24
CA ALA A 167 26.48 -6.54 -2.86
C ALA A 167 25.85 -5.18 -2.55
N ASP A 168 25.79 -4.28 -3.55
CA ASP A 168 25.20 -2.95 -3.44
C ASP A 168 23.67 -2.97 -3.68
N GLY A 169 23.12 -4.15 -3.94
CA GLY A 169 21.71 -4.36 -4.25
C GLY A 169 21.33 -3.86 -5.64
N ILE A 170 22.25 -3.82 -6.60
CA ILE A 170 21.98 -3.54 -8.01
C ILE A 170 21.53 -4.85 -8.67
N VAL A 171 20.55 -4.75 -9.56
CA VAL A 171 20.02 -5.91 -10.30
C VAL A 171 21.09 -6.55 -11.19
N VAL A 172 21.13 -7.88 -11.20
CA VAL A 172 22.10 -8.66 -11.99
C VAL A 172 21.37 -9.33 -13.14
N THR A 173 21.92 -9.25 -14.36
CA THR A 173 21.32 -9.84 -15.57
C THR A 173 22.07 -11.04 -16.12
N ALA A 174 23.31 -11.26 -15.67
CA ALA A 174 24.14 -12.40 -16.05
C ALA A 174 25.11 -12.73 -14.90
N VAL A 175 25.43 -14.01 -14.75
CA VAL A 175 26.38 -14.51 -13.75
C VAL A 175 27.29 -15.58 -14.35
N ASN A 176 28.49 -15.70 -13.81
CA ASN A 176 29.47 -16.72 -14.13
C ASN A 176 29.73 -17.63 -12.92
N VAL A 177 30.28 -18.81 -13.19
CA VAL A 177 30.70 -19.73 -12.13
C VAL A 177 31.73 -19.06 -11.22
N GLY A 178 31.49 -19.08 -9.92
CA GLY A 178 32.33 -18.45 -8.90
C GLY A 178 31.94 -17.01 -8.55
N ASP A 179 31.01 -16.38 -9.29
CA ASP A 179 30.51 -15.05 -8.93
C ASP A 179 29.76 -15.10 -7.59
N THR A 180 29.90 -14.04 -6.80
CA THR A 180 29.15 -13.87 -5.54
C THR A 180 27.98 -12.94 -5.79
N VAL A 181 26.77 -13.46 -5.63
CA VAL A 181 25.52 -12.71 -5.77
C VAL A 181 24.66 -12.87 -4.53
N TYR A 182 23.60 -12.08 -4.42
CA TYR A 182 22.72 -12.05 -3.27
C TYR A 182 21.28 -12.27 -3.72
N ALA A 183 20.60 -13.23 -3.11
CA ALA A 183 19.15 -13.36 -3.25
C ALA A 183 18.45 -12.32 -2.37
N LEU A 184 17.40 -11.73 -2.91
CA LEU A 184 16.58 -10.70 -2.27
C LEU A 184 15.61 -11.31 -1.24
N THR A 185 16.20 -11.85 -0.18
CA THR A 185 15.56 -12.24 1.08
C THR A 185 15.87 -11.21 2.16
N ASN A 186 15.18 -11.26 3.29
CA ASN A 186 15.51 -10.45 4.46
C ASN A 186 15.83 -11.37 5.66
N PRO A 187 17.10 -11.45 6.13
CA PRO A 187 18.29 -10.77 5.59
C PRO A 187 18.70 -11.32 4.20
N ARG A 188 19.49 -10.54 3.43
CA ARG A 188 19.96 -10.96 2.10
C ARG A 188 20.80 -12.23 2.21
N ARG A 189 20.48 -13.24 1.39
CA ARG A 189 21.21 -14.51 1.36
C ARG A 189 22.31 -14.47 0.31
N LEU A 190 23.56 -14.64 0.74
CA LEU A 190 24.71 -14.78 -0.16
C LEU A 190 24.64 -16.11 -0.92
N ILE A 191 24.91 -16.07 -2.21
CA ILE A 191 24.99 -17.23 -3.10
C ILE A 191 26.30 -17.13 -3.87
N VAL A 192 27.11 -18.18 -3.80
CA VAL A 192 28.22 -18.39 -4.72
C VAL A 192 27.67 -19.18 -5.90
N VAL A 193 27.84 -18.65 -7.12
CA VAL A 193 27.26 -19.23 -8.32
C VAL A 193 28.02 -20.49 -8.70
N GLU A 194 27.41 -21.66 -8.47
CA GLU A 194 27.97 -22.94 -8.91
C GLU A 194 27.54 -23.25 -10.35
N ASN A 195 26.26 -23.00 -10.67
CA ASN A 195 25.67 -23.27 -11.96
C ASN A 195 24.82 -22.07 -12.45
N PRO A 196 25.32 -21.26 -13.39
CA PRO A 196 24.58 -20.14 -13.98
C PRO A 196 23.24 -20.52 -14.60
N ALA A 197 23.06 -21.77 -15.05
CA ALA A 197 21.82 -22.21 -15.69
C ALA A 197 20.64 -22.37 -14.71
N GLU A 198 20.89 -22.35 -13.41
CA GLU A 198 19.83 -22.35 -12.39
C GLU A 198 19.14 -20.99 -12.25
N PHE A 199 19.77 -19.93 -12.74
CA PHE A 199 19.22 -18.60 -12.69
C PHE A 199 18.38 -18.32 -13.93
N GLU A 200 17.17 -17.83 -13.72
CA GLU A 200 16.24 -17.54 -14.81
C GLU A 200 16.16 -16.03 -15.03
N LEU A 201 16.41 -15.59 -16.27
CA LEU A 201 16.29 -14.19 -16.66
C LEU A 201 14.82 -13.84 -16.93
N LYS A 202 14.19 -13.12 -16.01
CA LYS A 202 12.77 -12.71 -16.08
C LYS A 202 12.61 -11.19 -16.14
N PRO A 203 11.45 -10.68 -16.59
CA PRO A 203 11.06 -9.30 -16.35
C PRO A 203 11.20 -8.92 -14.87
N LEU A 204 11.79 -7.76 -14.59
CA LEU A 204 11.99 -7.27 -13.24
C LEU A 204 10.63 -6.86 -12.63
N SER A 205 10.23 -7.51 -11.54
CA SER A 205 9.04 -7.14 -10.78
C SER A 205 9.27 -5.83 -10.02
N ILE A 206 8.28 -4.93 -10.08
CA ILE A 206 8.29 -3.70 -9.29
C ILE A 206 8.25 -3.98 -7.80
N TYR A 207 7.53 -5.03 -7.39
CA TYR A 207 7.43 -5.40 -5.99
C TYR A 207 8.78 -5.83 -5.41
N ASP A 208 9.58 -6.56 -6.20
CA ASP A 208 10.94 -6.94 -5.80
C ASP A 208 11.89 -5.74 -5.76
N GLU A 209 11.87 -4.89 -6.77
CA GLU A 209 12.71 -3.69 -6.79
C GLU A 209 12.30 -2.70 -5.69
N LEU A 210 11.00 -2.59 -5.38
CA LEU A 210 10.51 -1.81 -4.24
C LEU A 210 11.03 -2.39 -2.93
N LYS A 211 10.87 -3.70 -2.71
CA LYS A 211 11.40 -4.41 -1.53
C LYS A 211 12.90 -4.16 -1.37
N ASN A 212 13.67 -4.26 -2.46
CA ASN A 212 15.10 -3.97 -2.49
C ASN A 212 15.43 -2.55 -2.04
N ARG A 213 14.68 -1.54 -2.51
CA ARG A 213 14.85 -0.15 -2.09
C ARG A 213 14.45 0.08 -0.64
N LEU A 214 13.34 -0.51 -0.20
CA LEU A 214 12.87 -0.43 1.18
C LEU A 214 13.89 -1.03 2.15
N MET A 215 14.48 -2.18 1.83
CA MET A 215 15.55 -2.77 2.64
C MET A 215 16.78 -1.85 2.73
N LYS A 216 17.17 -1.17 1.63
CA LYS A 216 18.26 -0.18 1.65
C LYS A 216 17.92 1.02 2.52
N VAL A 217 16.69 1.51 2.45
CA VAL A 217 16.20 2.61 3.30
C VAL A 217 16.21 2.19 4.77
N LYS A 218 15.73 0.99 5.09
CA LYS A 218 15.71 0.44 6.44
C LYS A 218 17.10 0.39 7.06
N GLU A 219 18.09 -0.14 6.33
CA GLU A 219 19.47 -0.20 6.83
C GLU A 219 20.06 1.20 7.03
N ARG A 220 19.78 2.13 6.12
CA ARG A 220 20.33 3.49 6.16
C ARG A 220 19.73 4.37 7.25
N PHE A 221 18.45 4.16 7.58
CA PHE A 221 17.69 5.02 8.51
C PHE A 221 17.16 4.25 9.72
N LYS A 222 17.87 3.20 10.16
CA LYS A 222 17.49 2.36 11.31
C LYS A 222 17.35 3.12 12.63
N ASP A 223 18.03 4.25 12.77
CA ASP A 223 18.01 5.07 13.98
C ASP A 223 16.89 6.12 13.98
N ALA A 224 16.08 6.20 12.92
CA ALA A 224 14.94 7.11 12.86
C ALA A 224 13.81 6.65 13.80
N ASP A 225 13.10 7.61 14.41
CA ASP A 225 12.06 7.30 15.41
C ASP A 225 10.88 6.51 14.80
N ASP A 226 10.66 6.67 13.50
CA ASP A 226 9.62 6.04 12.68
C ASP A 226 10.20 5.07 11.65
N ALA A 227 11.37 4.47 11.93
CA ALA A 227 12.06 3.55 11.00
C ALA A 227 11.26 2.27 10.66
N GLU A 228 10.18 1.98 11.38
CA GLU A 228 9.27 0.85 11.14
C GLU A 228 7.98 1.26 10.40
N ASP A 229 7.78 2.57 10.20
CA ASP A 229 6.57 3.13 9.64
C ASP A 229 6.72 3.37 8.13
N ILE A 230 5.65 3.06 7.39
CA ILE A 230 5.52 3.43 5.98
C ILE A 230 4.09 3.84 5.67
N ILE A 231 3.94 4.91 4.90
CA ILE A 231 2.65 5.37 4.39
C ILE A 231 2.56 4.96 2.91
N ILE A 232 1.51 4.25 2.52
CA ILE A 232 1.22 3.95 1.12
C ILE A 232 0.13 4.89 0.65
N ALA A 233 0.50 5.83 -0.22
CA ALA A 233 -0.38 6.81 -0.81
C ALA A 233 -0.74 6.39 -2.24
N ALA A 234 -1.99 6.05 -2.51
CA ALA A 234 -2.43 5.57 -3.83
C ALA A 234 -3.49 6.48 -4.46
N GLU A 235 -3.43 6.65 -5.78
CA GLU A 235 -4.50 7.29 -6.56
C GLU A 235 -5.79 6.45 -6.55
N ASN A 236 -6.92 7.10 -6.87
CA ASN A 236 -8.25 6.49 -6.78
C ASN A 236 -8.46 5.34 -7.77
N GLU A 237 -7.76 5.36 -8.90
CA GLU A 237 -7.92 4.42 -10.01
C GLU A 237 -7.06 3.16 -9.81
N VAL A 238 -6.11 3.20 -8.86
CA VAL A 238 -5.21 2.09 -8.55
C VAL A 238 -6.01 0.92 -7.96
N ILE A 239 -5.87 -0.25 -8.60
CA ILE A 239 -6.52 -1.49 -8.17
C ILE A 239 -5.99 -1.89 -6.78
N TYR A 240 -6.90 -2.25 -5.88
CA TYR A 240 -6.59 -2.63 -4.49
C TYR A 240 -5.53 -3.75 -4.38
N ASP A 241 -5.56 -4.73 -5.27
CA ASP A 241 -4.59 -5.83 -5.30
C ASP A 241 -3.14 -5.33 -5.43
N LYS A 242 -2.90 -4.27 -6.22
CA LYS A 242 -1.58 -3.63 -6.33
C LYS A 242 -1.11 -3.09 -4.97
N ILE A 243 -2.04 -2.48 -4.22
CA ILE A 243 -1.75 -1.93 -2.88
C ILE A 243 -1.38 -3.07 -1.94
N VAL A 244 -2.12 -4.19 -1.97
CA VAL A 244 -1.82 -5.38 -1.14
C VAL A 244 -0.41 -5.91 -1.42
N GLN A 245 -0.04 -6.08 -2.69
CA GLN A 245 1.29 -6.57 -3.06
C GLN A 245 2.41 -5.57 -2.63
N ILE A 246 2.16 -4.26 -2.67
CA ILE A 246 3.07 -3.24 -2.13
C ILE A 246 3.19 -3.35 -0.61
N MET A 247 2.08 -3.57 0.10
CA MET A 247 2.09 -3.80 1.54
C MET A 247 2.91 -5.04 1.90
N ASP A 248 2.77 -6.12 1.14
CA ASP A 248 3.54 -7.34 1.35
C ASP A 248 5.03 -7.12 1.11
N ALA A 249 5.40 -6.41 0.03
CA ALA A 249 6.78 -6.02 -0.22
C ALA A 249 7.36 -5.17 0.94
N ALA A 250 6.56 -4.26 1.52
CA ALA A 250 6.96 -3.47 2.67
C ALA A 250 7.15 -4.31 3.94
N ARG A 251 6.22 -5.23 4.23
CA ARG A 251 6.34 -6.17 5.36
C ARG A 251 7.58 -7.04 5.24
N MET A 252 7.86 -7.57 4.05
CA MET A 252 9.06 -8.38 3.79
C MET A 252 10.36 -7.58 3.98
N ALA A 253 10.30 -6.24 3.93
CA ALA A 253 11.41 -5.32 4.17
C ALA A 253 11.45 -4.75 5.60
N ASP A 254 10.75 -5.37 6.56
CA ASP A 254 10.67 -4.97 7.98
C ASP A 254 10.04 -3.59 8.23
N PHE A 255 8.98 -3.26 7.48
CA PHE A 255 8.06 -2.16 7.78
C PHE A 255 6.71 -2.73 8.26
N PRO A 256 6.56 -3.06 9.55
CA PRO A 256 5.33 -3.64 10.09
C PRO A 256 4.18 -2.64 10.19
N ASN A 257 4.49 -1.35 10.37
CA ASN A 257 3.50 -0.31 10.62
C ASN A 257 3.12 0.39 9.32
N ILE A 258 2.08 -0.12 8.66
CA ILE A 258 1.65 0.36 7.35
C ILE A 258 0.39 1.21 7.50
N SER A 259 0.48 2.46 7.07
CA SER A 259 -0.67 3.36 6.93
C SER A 259 -1.05 3.50 5.45
N ILE A 260 -2.35 3.58 5.15
CA ILE A 260 -2.82 3.77 3.76
C ILE A 260 -3.45 5.16 3.66
N ALA A 261 -3.05 5.91 2.64
CA ALA A 261 -3.59 7.21 2.31
C ALA A 261 -4.10 7.22 0.86
N LYS A 262 -5.11 8.05 0.62
CA LYS A 262 -5.69 8.26 -0.71
C LYS A 262 -5.18 9.58 -1.27
N LEU A 263 -4.54 9.54 -2.43
CA LEU A 263 -4.12 10.75 -3.14
C LEU A 263 -5.35 11.39 -3.78
N ARG A 264 -5.61 12.65 -3.44
CA ARG A 264 -6.65 13.43 -4.13
C ARG A 264 -6.10 13.82 -5.50
N SER A 265 -6.72 13.27 -6.54
CA SER A 265 -6.62 13.72 -7.93
C SER A 265 -7.25 15.10 -8.10
#